data_AF-A0A653QKC5-F1
#
_entry.id   AF-A0A653QKC5-F1
#
_cell.length_a   1.000
_cell.length_b   1.000
_cell.length_c   1.000
_cell.angle_alpha   90.00
_cell.angle_beta   90.00
_cell.angle_gamma   90.00
#
_symmetry.space_group_name_H-M   'P 1'
#
loop_
_entity.id
_entity.type
_entity.pdbx_description
1 polymer ?
#
loop_
_entity_poly.entity_id
_entity_poly.type
_entity_poly.pdbx_seq_one_letter_code
_entity_poly.pdbx_strand_id
1 'polypeptide(L)' 'MKKKLTLGLLFGAGIGLITGILTNAIAIGLVLGAGVGLVLGAALGTGVKKMMRNKKYN' A
#
# COMPACT_ATOMS: atom_id res chain seq x y z
N MET A 1 -2.13 -3.95 -12.98
CA MET A 1 -1.34 -4.16 -11.74
C MET A 1 -0.86 -2.87 -11.11
N LYS A 2 -0.31 -1.92 -11.89
CA LYS A 2 0.26 -0.66 -11.36
C LYS A 2 -0.72 0.19 -10.54
N LYS A 3 -1.99 0.32 -10.96
CA LYS A 3 -3.02 1.13 -10.26
C LYS A 3 -3.22 0.77 -8.78
N LYS A 4 -3.19 -0.52 -8.40
CA LYS A 4 -3.41 -0.95 -7.01
C LYS A 4 -2.19 -0.68 -6.12
N LEU A 5 -1.00 -0.86 -6.68
CA LEU A 5 0.27 -0.51 -6.04
C LEU A 5 0.36 1.00 -5.81
N THR A 6 0.02 1.80 -6.82
CA THR A 6 -0.01 3.27 -6.70
C THR A 6 -1.02 3.74 -5.66
N LEU A 7 -2.22 3.16 -5.62
CA LEU A 7 -3.20 3.50 -4.58
C LEU A 7 -2.71 3.13 -3.17
N GLY A 8 -2.15 1.93 -3.00
CA GLY A 8 -1.61 1.51 -1.71
C GLY A 8 -0.48 2.41 -1.23
N LEU A 9 0.43 2.78 -2.13
CA LEU A 9 1.52 3.71 -1.85
C LEU A 9 1.01 5.12 -1.49
N LEU A 10 0.07 5.68 -2.26
CA LEU A 10 -0.51 7.01 -1.96
C LEU A 10 -1.22 7.01 -0.61
N PHE A 11 -2.00 5.96 -0.33
CA PHE A 11 -2.72 5.83 0.93
C PHE A 11 -1.76 5.74 2.11
N GLY A 12 -0.77 4.85 2.04
CA GLY A 12 0.22 4.68 3.10
C GLY A 12 1.11 5.91 3.30
N ALA A 13 1.57 6.54 2.21
CA ALA A 13 2.37 7.76 2.27
C ALA A 13 1.56 8.93 2.85
N GLY A 14 0.28 9.05 2.52
CA GLY A 14 -0.61 10.07 3.09
C GLY A 14 -0.77 9.93 4.60
N ILE A 15 -1.05 8.71 5.08
CA ILE A 15 -1.14 8.44 6.52
C ILE A 15 0.21 8.68 7.20
N GLY A 16 1.30 8.15 6.62
CA GLY A 16 2.66 8.31 7.14
C GLY A 16 3.10 9.76 7.24
N LEU A 17 2.72 10.60 6.27
CA LEU A 17 2.99 12.03 6.29
C LEU A 17 2.23 12.71 7.43
N ILE A 18 0.93 12.43 7.58
CA ILE A 18 0.11 13.00 8.65
C ILE A 18 0.68 12.59 10.02
N THR A 19 0.95 11.30 10.23
CA THR A 19 1.55 10.81 11.49
C THR A 19 2.94 11.40 11.72
N GLY A 20 3.74 11.54 10.68
CA GLY A 20 5.07 12.17 10.73
C GLY A 20 5.02 13.65 11.11
N ILE A 21 4.02 14.39 10.64
CA ILE A 21 3.78 15.78 11.05
C ILE A 21 3.38 15.84 12.52
N LEU A 22 2.44 14.99 12.96
CA LEU A 22 1.98 14.95 14.35
C LEU A 22 3.12 14.62 15.34
N THR A 23 4.05 13.76 14.93
CA THR A 23 5.16 13.29 15.77
C THR A 23 6.45 14.10 15.58
N ASN A 24 6.41 15.16 14.76
CA ASN A 24 7.60 15.94 14.36
C ASN A 24 8.73 15.08 13.75
N ALA A 25 8.36 13.91 13.20
CA ALA A 25 9.25 12.89 12.65
C ALA A 25 8.82 12.54 11.21
N ILE A 26 8.76 13.56 10.35
CA ILE A 26 8.19 13.47 8.99
C ILE A 26 8.88 12.40 8.15
N ALA A 27 10.21 12.33 8.18
CA ALA A 27 10.98 11.36 7.40
C ALA A 27 10.63 9.91 7.80
N ILE A 28 10.54 9.66 9.11
CA ILE A 28 10.26 8.33 9.65
C ILE A 28 8.81 7.94 9.36
N GLY A 29 7.86 8.84 9.62
CA GLY A 29 6.44 8.64 9.35
C GLY A 29 6.18 8.36 7.87
N LEU A 30 6.77 9.14 6.97
CA LEU A 30 6.60 8.97 5.52
C LEU A 30 7.21 7.66 5.01
N VAL A 31 8.43 7.30 5.44
CA VAL A 31 9.09 6.05 5.04
C VAL A 31 8.30 4.83 5.51
N LEU A 32 7.87 4.82 6.78
CA LEU A 32 7.08 3.73 7.34
C LEU A 32 5.71 3.62 6.66
N GLY A 33 5.01 4.74 6.49
CA GLY A 33 3.70 4.78 5.85
C GLY A 33 3.76 4.35 4.38
N ALA A 34 4.70 4.90 3.60
CA ALA A 34 4.88 4.53 2.20
C ALA A 34 5.28 3.05 2.05
N GLY A 35 6.17 2.56 2.92
CA GLY A 35 6.59 1.15 2.93
C GLY A 35 5.42 0.20 3.19
N VAL A 36 4.65 0.44 4.26
CA VAL A 36 3.46 -0.37 4.59
C VAL A 36 2.41 -0.28 3.49
N GLY A 37 2.15 0.92 2.96
CA GLY A 37 1.20 1.13 1.86
C GLY A 37 1.57 0.39 0.58
N LEU A 38 2.85 0.36 0.24
CA LEU A 38 3.37 -0.37 -0.92
C LEU A 38 3.20 -1.89 -0.75
N VAL A 39 3.56 -2.42 0.42
CA VAL A 39 3.42 -3.86 0.74
C VAL A 39 1.95 -4.28 0.70
N LEU A 40 1.05 -3.48 1.29
CA LEU A 40 -0.38 -3.74 1.28
C LEU A 40 -0.96 -3.69 -0.14
N GLY A 41 -0.58 -2.68 -0.93
CA GLY A 41 -0.97 -2.56 -2.34
C GLY A 41 -0.50 -3.74 -3.19
N ALA A 42 0.70 -4.25 -2.94
CA ALA A 42 1.24 -5.45 -3.59
C ALA A 42 0.49 -6.73 -3.17
N ALA A 43 0.23 -6.91 -1.88
CA ALA A 43 -0.49 -8.07 -1.34
C ALA A 43 -1.93 -8.15 -1.89
N LEU A 44 -2.65 -7.02 -1.93
CA LEU A 44 -3.98 -6.95 -2.53
C LEU A 44 -3.95 -7.21 -4.04
N GLY A 45 -2.90 -6.74 -4.73
CA GLY A 45 -2.69 -7.02 -6.15
C GLY A 45 -2.49 -8.52 -6.45
N THR A 46 -1.71 -9.21 -5.61
CA THR A 46 -1.42 -10.64 -5.76
C THR A 46 -2.58 -11.53 -5.32
N GLY A 47 -3.25 -11.19 -4.21
CA GLY A 47 -4.45 -11.90 -3.73
C GLY A 47 -5.59 -11.89 -4.75
N VAL A 48 -5.86 -10.73 -5.36
CA VAL A 48 -6.88 -10.61 -6.42
C VAL A 48 -6.49 -11.42 -7.66
N LYS A 49 -5.20 -11.47 -8.02
CA LYS A 49 -4.73 -12.29 -9.14
C LYS A 49 -4.96 -13.78 -8.87
N LYS A 50 -4.73 -14.23 -7.63
CA LYS A 50 -4.95 -15.61 -7.20
C LYS A 50 -6.43 -16.00 -7.25
N MET A 51 -7.32 -15.09 -6.83
CA MET A 51 -8.77 -15.26 -6.89
C MET A 51 -9.30 -15.34 -8.33
N MET A 52 -8.86 -14.44 -9.22
CA MET A 52 -9.22 -14.49 -10.64
C MET A 52 -8.71 -15.75 -11.34
N ARG A 53 -7.53 -16.27 -10.93
CA ARG A 53 -7.03 -17.54 -11.44
C ARG A 53 -7.92 -18.71 -11.01
N ASN A 54 -8.33 -18.76 -9.75
CA ASN A 54 -9.16 -19.85 -9.22
C ASN A 54 -10.54 -19.91 -9.90
N LYS A 55 -11.16 -18.74 -10.16
CA LYS A 55 -12.44 -18.64 -10.87
C LYS A 55 -12.41 -19.06 -12.35
N LYS A 56 -11.23 -19.19 -12.96
CA LYS A 56 -11.08 -19.62 -14.37
C LYS A 56 -11.04 -21.15 -14.51
N TYR A 57 -10.85 -21.88 -13.41
CA TYR A 57 -10.75 -23.35 -13.39
C TYR A 57 -11.95 -24.03 -12.71
N ASN A 58 -13.04 -23.29 -12.50
CA ASN A 58 -14.33 -23.76 -11.99
C ASN A 58 -15.44 -23.22 -12.89
#